data_AF-A0A1H0T3U0-F1
#
_entry.id   AF-A0A1H0T3U0-F1
#
_cell.length_a   1.000
_cell.length_b   1.000
_cell.length_c   1.000
_cell.angle_alpha   90.00
_cell.angle_beta   90.00
_cell.angle_gamma   90.00
#
_symmetry.space_group_name_H-M   'P 1'
#
loop_
_entity.id
_entity.type
_entity.pdbx_description
1 polymer ?
#
loop_
_entity_poly.entity_id
_entity_poly.type
_entity_poly.pdbx_seq_one_letter_code
_entity_poly.pdbx_strand_id
1 'polypeptide(L)' 'MIVLKSDYFSSHERLTRFINENHIKREDILVITQDHLSMFTMFFYGNDSIEEITHGMFS' A
#
# COMPACT_ATOMS: atom_id res chain seq x y z
N MET A 1 -11.85 -11.15 -6.97
CA MET A 1 -10.73 -12.10 -7.21
C MET A 1 -9.54 -11.62 -6.42
N ILE A 2 -8.73 -12.49 -5.81
CA ILE A 2 -7.49 -12.04 -5.17
C ILE A 2 -6.50 -11.68 -6.27
N VAL A 3 -5.98 -10.46 -6.23
CA VAL A 3 -5.07 -9.90 -7.22
C VAL A 3 -3.89 -9.24 -6.52
N LEU A 4 -2.75 -9.17 -7.22
CA LEU A 4 -1.61 -8.38 -6.77
C LEU A 4 -1.88 -6.90 -7.06
N LYS A 5 -1.87 -6.08 -6.01
CA LYS A 5 -1.99 -4.62 -6.06
C LYS A 5 -0.66 -3.97 -5.68
N SER A 6 -0.48 -2.71 -6.08
CA SER A 6 0.68 -1.91 -5.72
C SER A 6 0.32 -0.45 -5.46
N ASP A 7 1.01 0.18 -4.52
CA ASP A 7 0.86 1.62 -4.25
C ASP A 7 2.21 2.26 -3.85
N TYR A 8 2.30 3.57 -3.99
CA TYR A 8 3.48 4.39 -3.73
C TYR A 8 3.22 5.41 -2.63
N PHE A 9 4.20 5.62 -1.75
CA PHE A 9 4.07 6.51 -0.60
C PHE A 9 5.29 7.41 -0.47
N SER A 10 5.06 8.71 -0.34
CA SER A 10 6.13 9.69 -0.13
C SER A 10 6.70 9.70 1.28
N SER A 11 6.06 9.01 2.24
CA SER A 11 6.54 8.93 3.61
C SER A 11 6.13 7.62 4.28
N HIS A 12 6.93 7.23 5.28
CA HIS A 12 6.65 6.07 6.13
C HIS A 12 5.32 6.20 6.90
N GLU A 13 4.96 7.43 7.31
CA GLU A 13 3.70 7.71 8.00
C GLU A 13 2.48 7.42 7.11
N ARG A 14 2.51 7.85 5.84
CA ARG A 14 1.43 7.60 4.89
C ARG A 14 1.26 6.11 4.60
N LEU A 15 2.37 5.39 4.41
CA LEU A 15 2.38 3.94 4.24
C LEU A 15 1.73 3.23 5.44
N THR A 16 2.16 3.60 6.65
CA THR A 16 1.66 2.99 7.89
C THR A 16 0.17 3.24 8.06
N ARG A 17 -0.29 4.47 7.80
CA ARG A 17 -1.72 4.81 7.84
C ARG A 17 -2.52 3.98 6.85
N PHE A 18 -2.06 3.87 5.61
CA PHE A 18 -2.74 3.09 4.57
C PHE A 18 -2.90 1.61 4.95
N ILE A 19 -1.83 0.97 5.46
CA ILE A 19 -1.88 -0.43 5.91
C ILE A 19 -2.93 -0.60 7.02
N ASN A 20 -2.92 0.31 8.00
CA ASN A 20 -3.80 0.22 9.16
C ASN A 20 -5.27 0.49 8.82
N GLU A 21 -5.55 1.52 8.01
CA GLU A 21 -6.92 1.90 7.63
C GLU A 21 -7.56 0.89 6.68
N ASN A 22 -6.78 0.27 5.79
CA ASN A 22 -7.25 -0.79 4.90
C ASN A 22 -7.20 -2.18 5.54
N HIS A 23 -6.79 -2.27 6.81
CA HIS A 23 -6.65 -3.53 7.54
C HIS A 23 -5.85 -4.59 6.78
N ILE A 24 -4.81 -4.18 6.05
CA ILE A 24 -3.96 -5.09 5.27
C ILE A 24 -3.16 -5.95 6.26
N LYS A 25 -3.36 -7.26 6.20
CA LYS A 25 -2.64 -8.18 7.07
C LYS A 25 -1.20 -8.32 6.60
N ARG A 26 -0.30 -8.57 7.54
CA ARG A 26 1.11 -8.82 7.26
C ARG A 26 1.31 -9.93 6.22
N GLU A 27 0.52 -11.00 6.29
CA GLU A 27 0.59 -12.14 5.37
C GLU A 27 0.20 -11.80 3.92
N ASP A 28 -0.56 -10.73 3.73
CA ASP A 28 -0.99 -10.25 2.41
C ASP A 28 0.03 -9.29 1.78
N ILE A 29 1.02 -8.81 2.55
CA ILE A 29 2.08 -7.92 2.06
C ILE A 29 3.20 -8.76 1.44
N LEU A 30 3.40 -8.60 0.14
CA LEU A 30 4.47 -9.29 -0.59
C LEU A 30 5.82 -8.62 -0.33
N VAL A 31 5.88 -7.29 -0.47
CA VAL A 31 7.11 -6.54 -0.23
C VAL A 31 6.82 -5.05 0.01
N ILE A 32 7.65 -4.43 0.85
CA ILE A 32 7.77 -2.97 0.98
C ILE A 32 9.22 -2.63 0.64
N THR A 33 9.41 -1.77 -0.37
CA THR A 33 10.74 -1.30 -0.80
C THR A 33 10.81 0.21 -0.71
N GLN A 34 12.01 0.75 -0.58
CA GLN A 34 12.26 2.18 -0.59
C GLN A 34 13.24 2.49 -1.72
N ASP A 35 12.92 3.47 -2.56
CA ASP A 35 13.83 3.92 -3.61
C ASP A 35 14.87 4.92 -3.07
N HIS A 36 15.80 5.32 -3.93
CA HIS A 36 16.84 6.30 -3.60
C HIS A 36 16.30 7.72 -3.37
N LEU A 37 15.04 7.99 -3.73
CA LEU A 37 14.33 9.26 -3.50
C LEU A 37 13.49 9.22 -2.22
N SER A 38 13.65 8.19 -1.39
CA SER A 38 12.87 7.96 -0.18
C SER A 38 11.37 7.74 -0.38
N MET A 39 10.95 7.33 -1.58
CA MET A 39 9.59 6.86 -1.84
C MET A 39 9.48 5.38 -1.50
N PHE A 40 8.39 5.01 -0.83
CA PHE A 40 8.07 3.63 -0.53
C PHE A 40 7.17 3.06 -1.61
N THR A 41 7.46 1.85 -2.07
CA THR A 41 6.59 1.07 -2.93
C THR A 41 6.16 -0.17 -2.17
N MET A 42 4.85 -0.41 -2.09
CA MET A 42 4.29 -1.61 -1.47
C MET A 42 3.58 -2.46 -2.51
N PHE A 43 3.81 -3.78 -2.45
CA PHE A 43 3.03 -4.78 -3.19
C PHE A 43 2.29 -5.66 -2.19
N PHE A 44 1.00 -5.90 -2.43
CA PHE A 44 0.15 -6.68 -1.55
C PHE A 44 -0.95 -7.39 -2.32
N TYR A 45 -1.46 -8.50 -1.77
CA TYR A 45 -2.60 -9.22 -2.33
C TYR A 45 -3.90 -8.69 -1.72
N GLY A 46 -4.88 -8.41 -2.56
CA GLY A 46 -6.18 -7.88 -2.13
C GLY A 46 -7.31 -8.35 -3.04
N ASN A 47 -8.55 -8.20 -2.59
CA ASN A 47 -9.70 -8.48 -3.46
C ASN A 47 -9.90 -7.30 -4.42
N ASP A 48 -9.95 -7.60 -5.72
CA ASP A 48 -10.18 -6.63 -6.79
C ASP A 48 -11.47 -5.82 -6.62
N SER A 49 -12.49 -6.38 -5.96
CA SER A 49 -13.76 -5.69 -5.73
C SER A 49 -13.76 -4.72 -4.54
N ILE A 50 -12.65 -4.65 -3.78
CA ILE A 50 -12.50 -3.73 -2.64
C ILE A 50 -11.66 -2.55 -3.12
N GLU A 51 -12.22 -1.35 -3.04
CA GLU A 51 -11.46 -0.11 -3.21
C GLU A 51 -10.79 0.26 -1.89
N GLU A 52 -9.48 0.45 -1.93
CA GLU A 52 -8.71 0.91 -0.78
C GLU A 52 -8.95 2.39 -0.49
N ILE A 53 -9.00 2.72 0.80
CA ILE A 53 -9.06 4.10 1.27
C ILE A 53 -7.74 4.79 0.90
N THR A 54 -7.82 5.69 -0.08
CA THR A 54 -6.68 6.51 -0.54
C THR A 54 -6.97 7.99 -0.22
N HIS A 55 -6.22 8.57 0.71
CA HIS A 55 -6.38 9.97 1.12
C HIS A 55 -5.73 10.95 0.13
N GLY A 56 -6.12 10.91 -1.15
CA GLY A 56 -5.60 11.82 -2.17
C GLY A 56 -4.10 11.63 -2.41
N MET A 57 -3.67 10.39 -2.62
CA MET A 57 -2.26 9.96 -2.70
C MET A 57 -1.51 10.43 -3.96
N PHE A 58 -2.16 11.21 -4.84
CA PHE A 58 -1.63 11.70 -6.12
C PHE A 58 -1.45 13.23 -6.21
N SER A 59 -1.50 13.96 -5.09
CA SER A 59 -1.16 15.39 -5.04
C SER A 59 0.09 15.66 -4.21
#